data_AF-A0A2G2H6Q0-F1
#
_entry.id   AF-A0A2G2H6Q0-F1
#
_cell.length_a   1.000
_cell.length_b   1.000
_cell.length_c   1.000
_cell.angle_alpha   90.00
_cell.angle_beta   90.00
_cell.angle_gamma   90.00
#
_symmetry.space_group_name_H-M   'P 1'
#
loop_
_entity.id
_entity.type
_entity.pdbx_description
1 polymer ?
#
loop_
_entity_poly.entity_id
_entity_poly.type
_entity_poly.pdbx_seq_one_letter_code
_entity_poly.pdbx_strand_id
1 'polypeptide(L)'
;MNQSELNEARSNPDFLEYLEKTRVDAISSKNIEALYEVLDTMLILDLDEAKINSIYEHILSISFDEVQIIIDAGKKLSLDNHELYLVRSFYEHAIEKWSNEQFDAAKELLFVLCNILEDEILEKSLNVHLLALANNTTLDDFYEHKVDSSSVSSEEKYAYFIDAYNFNIDEYLEENKIKLEKEYASLKHLLD
;
A
#
# COMPACT_ATOMS: atom_id res chain seq x y z
N MET A 1 1.17 0.89 22.66
CA MET A 1 1.41 2.02 23.60
C MET A 1 0.08 2.40 24.23
N ASN A 2 0.08 2.82 25.48
CA ASN A 2 -1.11 3.39 26.14
C ASN A 2 -1.20 4.91 25.89
N GLN A 3 -2.35 5.52 26.19
CA GLN A 3 -2.58 6.96 25.94
C GLN A 3 -1.56 7.87 26.65
N SER A 4 -1.07 7.47 27.82
CA SER A 4 -0.09 8.25 28.58
C SER A 4 1.27 8.25 27.89
N GLU A 5 1.72 7.10 27.41
CA GLU A 5 2.98 6.93 26.66
C GLU A 5 2.94 7.72 25.34
N LEU A 6 1.80 7.71 24.65
CA LEU A 6 1.62 8.52 23.43
C LEU A 6 1.72 10.02 23.72
N ASN A 7 1.08 10.50 24.79
CA ASN A 7 1.13 11.91 25.17
C ASN A 7 2.54 12.36 25.59
N GLU A 8 3.29 11.50 26.28
CA GLU A 8 4.69 11.76 26.64
C GLU A 8 5.57 11.85 25.39
N ALA A 9 5.45 10.89 24.47
CA ALA A 9 6.20 10.90 23.21
C ALA A 9 5.89 12.15 22.36
N ARG A 10 4.60 12.54 22.24
CA ARG A 10 4.16 13.74 21.51
C ARG A 10 4.68 15.06 22.07
N SER A 11 5.10 15.07 23.35
CA SER A 11 5.53 16.30 24.04
C SER A 11 7.02 16.29 24.39
N ASN A 12 7.75 15.21 24.08
CA ASN A 12 9.16 15.08 24.40
C ASN A 12 10.02 15.79 23.35
N PRO A 13 10.68 16.91 23.71
CA PRO A 13 11.42 17.72 22.73
C PRO A 13 12.61 16.99 22.11
N ASP A 14 13.32 16.17 22.88
CA ASP A 14 14.48 15.42 22.39
C ASP A 14 14.04 14.37 21.36
N PHE A 15 12.90 13.72 21.62
CA PHE A 15 12.32 12.76 20.69
C PHE A 15 11.83 13.43 19.40
N LEU A 16 11.16 14.59 19.50
CA LEU A 16 10.71 15.34 18.33
C LEU A 16 11.88 15.89 17.49
N GLU A 17 12.96 16.34 18.14
CA GLU A 17 14.17 16.77 17.44
C GLU A 17 14.84 15.59 16.73
N TYR A 18 14.93 14.43 17.38
CA TYR A 18 15.41 13.20 16.75
C TYR A 18 14.56 12.82 15.52
N LEU A 19 13.23 12.79 15.68
CA LEU A 19 12.31 12.42 14.61
C LEU A 19 12.41 13.37 13.41
N GLU A 20 12.50 14.68 13.66
CA GLU A 20 12.68 15.68 12.61
C GLU A 20 14.03 15.53 11.90
N LYS A 21 15.11 15.24 12.64
CA LYS A 21 16.42 14.98 12.05
C LYS A 21 16.37 13.73 11.16
N THR A 22 15.80 12.63 11.65
CA THR A 22 15.63 11.40 10.86
C THR A 22 14.83 11.66 9.60
N ARG A 23 13.75 12.45 9.67
CA ARG A 23 12.96 12.87 8.50
C ARG A 23 13.81 13.58 7.45
N VAL A 24 14.58 14.58 7.86
CA VAL A 24 15.43 15.37 6.95
C VAL A 24 16.53 14.50 6.34
N ASP A 25 17.18 13.66 7.13
CA ASP A 25 18.24 12.77 6.69
C ASP A 25 17.70 11.70 5.72
N ALA A 26 16.52 11.13 6.00
CA ALA A 26 15.86 10.14 5.15
C ALA A 26 15.43 10.73 3.79
N ILE A 27 14.86 11.95 3.79
CA ILE A 27 14.54 12.68 2.55
C ILE A 27 15.82 12.91 1.73
N SER A 28 16.88 13.42 2.37
CA SER A 28 18.13 13.74 1.66
C SER A 28 18.83 12.50 1.10
N SER A 29 18.71 11.35 1.76
CA SER A 29 19.34 10.10 1.36
C SER A 29 18.45 9.21 0.49
N LYS A 30 17.19 9.61 0.24
CA LYS A 30 16.16 8.79 -0.40
C LYS A 30 15.96 7.43 0.29
N ASN A 31 16.10 7.37 1.61
CA ASN A 31 15.91 6.13 2.36
C ASN A 31 14.42 5.89 2.65
N ILE A 32 13.75 5.09 1.80
CA ILE A 32 12.31 4.83 1.90
C ILE A 32 11.90 4.10 3.19
N GLU A 33 12.72 3.17 3.67
CA GLU A 33 12.48 2.46 4.94
C GLU A 33 12.42 3.44 6.10
N ALA A 34 13.43 4.31 6.21
CA ALA A 34 13.46 5.35 7.24
C ALA A 34 12.32 6.38 7.07
N LEU A 35 11.90 6.68 5.84
CA LEU A 35 10.73 7.53 5.60
C LEU A 35 9.45 6.89 6.13
N TYR A 36 9.27 5.58 5.95
CA TYR A 36 8.14 4.84 6.51
C TYR A 36 8.18 4.76 8.03
N GLU A 37 9.34 4.53 8.64
CA GLU A 37 9.50 4.58 10.11
C GLU A 37 9.05 5.94 10.68
N VAL A 38 9.49 7.03 10.04
CA VAL A 38 9.09 8.39 10.44
C VAL A 38 7.60 8.61 10.21
N LEU A 39 7.08 8.23 9.03
CA LEU A 39 5.67 8.39 8.67
C LEU A 39 4.76 7.68 9.68
N ASP A 40 5.02 6.39 9.94
CA ASP A 40 4.23 5.56 10.84
C ASP A 40 4.26 6.14 12.26
N THR A 41 5.43 6.60 12.71
CA THR A 41 5.59 7.29 14.00
C THR A 41 4.77 8.58 14.05
N MET A 42 4.85 9.42 13.01
CA MET A 42 4.13 10.70 12.96
C MET A 42 2.61 10.51 12.92
N LEU A 43 2.12 9.48 12.23
CA LEU A 43 0.70 9.12 12.19
C LEU A 43 0.20 8.65 13.56
N ILE A 44 0.91 7.72 14.21
CA ILE A 44 0.57 7.23 15.56
C ILE A 44 0.56 8.39 16.57
N LEU A 45 1.47 9.35 16.40
CA LEU A 45 1.60 10.51 17.26
C LEU A 45 0.76 11.72 16.80
N ASP A 46 -0.06 11.59 15.75
CA ASP A 46 -0.95 12.66 15.25
C ASP A 46 -0.22 14.01 15.19
N LEU A 47 0.97 13.98 14.57
CA LEU A 47 1.85 15.13 14.45
C LEU A 47 1.46 15.97 13.22
N ASP A 48 2.33 16.90 12.82
CA ASP A 48 2.09 17.86 11.75
C ASP A 48 1.70 17.20 10.41
N GLU A 49 0.46 17.45 9.97
CA GLU A 49 -0.14 16.91 8.74
C GLU A 49 0.63 17.33 7.48
N ALA A 50 1.14 18.57 7.42
CA ALA A 50 1.88 19.05 6.25
C ALA A 50 3.22 18.29 6.10
N LYS A 51 3.86 17.96 7.22
CA LYS A 51 5.06 17.11 7.21
C LYS A 51 4.74 15.67 6.85
N ILE A 52 3.64 15.12 7.35
CA ILE A 52 3.15 13.78 6.99
C ILE A 52 2.95 13.68 5.47
N ASN A 53 2.21 14.64 4.89
CA ASN A 53 1.97 14.71 3.45
C ASN A 53 3.28 14.84 2.67
N SER A 54 4.20 15.68 3.15
CA SER A 54 5.51 15.83 2.52
C SER A 54 6.33 14.53 2.53
N ILE A 55 6.30 13.75 3.62
CA ILE A 55 6.99 12.45 3.67
C ILE A 55 6.39 11.49 2.65
N TYR A 56 5.06 11.39 2.62
CA TYR A 56 4.36 10.51 1.69
C TYR A 56 4.62 10.87 0.22
N GLU A 57 4.65 12.16 -0.13
CA GLU A 57 5.04 12.61 -1.47
C GLU A 57 6.47 12.16 -1.86
N HIS A 58 7.42 12.21 -0.91
CA HIS A 58 8.79 11.74 -1.17
C HIS A 58 8.85 10.21 -1.31
N ILE A 59 8.10 9.47 -0.50
CA ILE A 59 7.95 8.01 -0.64
C ILE A 59 7.45 7.67 -2.05
N LEU A 60 6.36 8.29 -2.51
CA LEU A 60 5.83 8.05 -3.85
C LEU A 60 6.85 8.39 -4.94
N SER A 61 7.54 9.53 -4.83
CA SER A 61 8.58 9.91 -5.79
C SER A 61 9.72 8.89 -5.87
N ILE A 62 10.21 8.40 -4.73
CA ILE A 62 11.26 7.38 -4.69
C ILE A 62 10.76 6.08 -5.30
N SER A 63 9.55 5.67 -4.94
CA SER A 63 8.97 4.42 -5.43
C SER A 63 8.78 4.43 -6.94
N PHE A 64 8.26 5.49 -7.53
CA PHE A 64 8.14 5.57 -9.00
C PHE A 64 9.51 5.53 -9.70
N ASP A 65 10.50 6.26 -9.18
CA ASP A 65 11.87 6.25 -9.74
C ASP A 65 12.47 4.83 -9.71
N GLU A 66 12.39 4.14 -8.57
CA GLU A 66 13.05 2.85 -8.37
C GLU A 66 12.31 1.68 -9.01
N VAL A 67 10.97 1.68 -8.96
CA VAL A 67 10.16 0.66 -9.63
C VAL A 67 10.41 0.69 -11.14
N GLN A 68 10.53 1.87 -11.74
CA GLN A 68 10.89 1.98 -13.16
C GLN A 68 12.24 1.31 -13.46
N ILE A 69 13.27 1.53 -12.63
CA ILE A 69 14.59 0.92 -12.80
C ILE A 69 14.52 -0.61 -12.71
N ILE A 70 13.74 -1.15 -11.76
CA ILE A 70 13.59 -2.59 -11.55
C ILE A 70 12.87 -3.24 -12.75
N ILE A 71 11.78 -2.62 -13.22
CA ILE A 71 11.01 -3.10 -14.37
C ILE A 71 11.86 -3.03 -15.65
N ASP A 72 12.60 -1.93 -15.87
CA ASP A 72 13.50 -1.76 -17.03
C ASP A 72 14.61 -2.82 -17.06
N ALA A 73 15.01 -3.33 -15.89
CA ALA A 73 15.94 -4.44 -15.75
C ALA A 73 15.30 -5.82 -15.99
N GLY A 74 14.00 -5.88 -16.32
CA GLY A 74 13.23 -7.10 -16.53
C GLY A 74 12.96 -7.89 -15.26
N LYS A 75 12.97 -7.22 -14.10
CA LYS A 75 12.71 -7.83 -12.79
C LYS A 75 11.31 -7.50 -12.30
N LYS A 76 10.80 -8.37 -11.43
CA LYS A 76 9.60 -8.15 -10.63
C LYS A 76 9.98 -7.77 -9.20
N LEU A 77 9.06 -7.13 -8.51
CA LEU A 77 9.17 -6.77 -7.10
C LEU A 77 8.79 -7.97 -6.23
N SER A 78 9.51 -8.14 -5.14
CA SER A 78 9.19 -9.06 -4.05
C SER A 78 8.70 -8.30 -2.82
N LEU A 79 8.18 -9.03 -1.83
CA LEU A 79 7.83 -8.48 -0.51
C LEU A 79 8.99 -8.59 0.50
N ASP A 80 10.21 -8.74 0.02
CA ASP A 80 11.39 -8.90 0.86
C ASP A 80 12.26 -7.64 0.85
N ASN A 81 12.81 -7.32 2.02
CA ASN A 81 13.75 -6.20 2.21
C ASN A 81 13.16 -4.86 1.72
N HIS A 82 13.98 -4.06 1.03
CA HIS A 82 13.65 -2.74 0.53
C HIS A 82 12.47 -2.72 -0.47
N GLU A 83 12.28 -3.78 -1.26
CA GLU A 83 11.24 -3.83 -2.31
C GLU A 83 9.82 -3.82 -1.71
N LEU A 84 9.67 -4.32 -0.47
CA LEU A 84 8.41 -4.25 0.27
C LEU A 84 7.88 -2.81 0.36
N TYR A 85 8.74 -1.83 0.63
CA TYR A 85 8.34 -0.43 0.77
C TYR A 85 7.90 0.18 -0.56
N LEU A 86 8.48 -0.29 -1.67
CA LEU A 86 8.05 0.11 -3.02
C LEU A 86 6.65 -0.44 -3.29
N VAL A 87 6.42 -1.72 -3.03
CA VAL A 87 5.11 -2.37 -3.18
C VAL A 87 4.07 -1.72 -2.26
N ARG A 88 4.43 -1.47 -1.00
CA ARG A 88 3.59 -0.78 0.01
C ARG A 88 3.13 0.58 -0.51
N SER A 89 4.03 1.39 -1.06
CA SER A 89 3.66 2.73 -1.55
C SER A 89 2.68 2.73 -2.72
N PHE A 90 2.83 1.78 -3.66
CA PHE A 90 1.92 1.66 -4.80
C PHE A 90 0.54 1.21 -4.32
N TYR A 91 0.52 0.27 -3.38
CA TYR A 91 -0.71 -0.20 -2.78
C TYR A 91 -1.41 0.90 -1.98
N GLU A 92 -0.71 1.60 -1.08
CA GLU A 92 -1.26 2.72 -0.31
C GLU A 92 -1.83 3.81 -1.22
N HIS A 93 -1.13 4.13 -2.32
CA HIS A 93 -1.64 5.09 -3.29
C HIS A 93 -2.91 4.60 -3.99
N ALA A 94 -2.98 3.32 -4.34
CA ALA A 94 -4.21 2.76 -4.90
C ALA A 94 -5.37 2.78 -3.91
N ILE A 95 -5.11 2.47 -2.63
CA ILE A 95 -6.12 2.54 -1.56
C ILE A 95 -6.57 3.98 -1.32
N GLU A 96 -5.69 4.96 -1.38
CA GLU A 96 -6.02 6.39 -1.33
C GLU A 96 -6.93 6.81 -2.50
N LYS A 97 -6.68 6.32 -3.71
CA LYS A 97 -7.57 6.56 -4.85
C LYS A 97 -8.93 5.90 -4.64
N TRP A 98 -8.94 4.68 -4.11
CA TRP A 98 -10.19 3.96 -3.83
C TRP A 98 -11.01 4.64 -2.73
N SER A 99 -10.39 5.09 -1.64
CA SER A 99 -11.09 5.80 -0.55
C SER A 99 -11.70 7.13 -1.01
N ASN A 100 -11.13 7.75 -2.05
CA ASN A 100 -11.66 8.94 -2.72
C ASN A 100 -12.63 8.62 -3.88
N GLU A 101 -13.10 7.37 -3.99
CA GLU A 101 -14.00 6.88 -5.04
C GLU A 101 -13.46 7.08 -6.47
N GLN A 102 -12.15 7.23 -6.62
CA GLN A 102 -11.47 7.30 -7.92
C GLN A 102 -11.23 5.88 -8.45
N PHE A 103 -12.32 5.15 -8.71
CA PHE A 103 -12.30 3.71 -8.98
C PHE A 103 -11.37 3.32 -10.15
N ASP A 104 -11.42 4.07 -11.25
CA ASP A 104 -10.57 3.79 -12.41
C ASP A 104 -9.09 3.99 -12.08
N ALA A 105 -8.71 5.11 -11.44
CA ALA A 105 -7.33 5.37 -11.04
C ALA A 105 -6.79 4.32 -10.05
N ALA A 106 -7.60 3.91 -9.06
CA ALA A 106 -7.23 2.83 -8.15
C ALA A 106 -7.01 1.51 -8.89
N LYS A 107 -7.88 1.21 -9.86
CA LYS A 107 -7.83 -0.02 -10.65
C LYS A 107 -6.60 -0.07 -11.55
N GLU A 108 -6.24 1.05 -12.18
CA GLU A 108 -5.02 1.17 -12.99
C GLU A 108 -3.76 0.91 -12.13
N LEU A 109 -3.67 1.51 -10.94
CA LEU A 109 -2.55 1.31 -10.02
C LEU A 109 -2.43 -0.14 -9.54
N LEU A 110 -3.53 -0.75 -9.09
CA LEU A 110 -3.52 -2.15 -8.64
C LEU A 110 -3.20 -3.11 -9.78
N PHE A 111 -3.70 -2.84 -10.99
CA PHE A 111 -3.39 -3.66 -12.16
C PHE A 111 -1.90 -3.62 -12.50
N VAL A 112 -1.30 -2.42 -12.51
CA VAL A 112 0.16 -2.30 -12.68
C VAL A 112 0.87 -3.11 -11.60
N LEU A 113 0.47 -2.94 -10.33
CA LEU A 113 1.07 -3.66 -9.20
C LEU A 113 0.99 -5.19 -9.35
N CYS A 114 -0.17 -5.74 -9.73
CA CYS A 114 -0.33 -7.18 -10.01
C CYS A 114 0.67 -7.69 -11.05
N ASN A 115 0.97 -6.91 -12.07
CA ASN A 115 1.81 -7.36 -13.18
C ASN A 115 3.31 -7.26 -12.90
N ILE A 116 3.71 -6.40 -11.95
CA ILE A 116 5.11 -6.17 -11.58
C ILE A 116 5.53 -6.89 -10.29
N LEU A 117 4.59 -7.51 -9.57
CA LEU A 117 4.81 -8.26 -8.34
C LEU A 117 5.13 -9.75 -8.60
N GLU A 118 5.94 -10.33 -7.71
CA GLU A 118 6.24 -11.77 -7.59
C GLU A 118 5.86 -12.27 -6.18
N ASP A 119 4.55 -12.27 -5.88
CA ASP A 119 4.00 -12.84 -4.65
C ASP A 119 2.56 -13.32 -4.90
N GLU A 120 2.36 -14.64 -4.92
CA GLU A 120 1.07 -15.24 -5.30
C GLU A 120 -0.06 -14.89 -4.32
N ILE A 121 0.26 -14.78 -3.03
CA ILE A 121 -0.73 -14.50 -1.98
C ILE A 121 -1.27 -13.09 -2.18
N LEU A 122 -0.38 -12.10 -2.26
CA LEU A 122 -0.79 -10.73 -2.47
C LEU A 122 -1.40 -10.53 -3.86
N GLU A 123 -0.89 -11.17 -4.92
CA GLU A 123 -1.48 -11.11 -6.26
C GLU A 123 -2.96 -11.54 -6.25
N LYS A 124 -3.31 -12.62 -5.54
CA LYS A 124 -4.71 -13.04 -5.40
C LYS A 124 -5.55 -11.98 -4.69
N SER A 125 -5.05 -11.41 -3.60
CA SER A 125 -5.72 -10.34 -2.87
C SER A 125 -5.92 -9.09 -3.73
N LEU A 126 -4.91 -8.67 -4.49
CA LEU A 126 -5.02 -7.56 -5.44
C LEU A 126 -6.08 -7.84 -6.54
N ASN A 127 -6.20 -9.09 -7.00
CA ASN A 127 -7.26 -9.48 -7.93
C ASN A 127 -8.67 -9.39 -7.32
N VAL A 128 -8.82 -9.66 -6.02
CA VAL A 128 -10.08 -9.39 -5.30
C VAL A 128 -10.39 -7.89 -5.28
N HIS A 129 -9.39 -7.04 -5.00
CA HIS A 129 -9.56 -5.58 -5.05
C HIS A 129 -9.95 -5.08 -6.45
N LEU A 130 -9.32 -5.59 -7.51
CA LEU A 130 -9.68 -5.27 -8.90
C LEU A 130 -11.15 -5.60 -9.19
N LEU A 131 -11.65 -6.74 -8.70
CA LEU A 131 -13.05 -7.13 -8.87
C LEU A 131 -14.02 -6.22 -8.11
N ALA A 132 -13.65 -5.80 -6.89
CA ALA A 132 -14.42 -4.85 -6.08
C ALA A 132 -14.51 -3.48 -6.78
N LEU A 133 -13.38 -2.97 -7.25
CA LEU A 133 -13.31 -1.72 -8.03
C LEU A 133 -14.09 -1.82 -9.34
N ALA A 134 -14.02 -2.95 -10.04
CA ALA A 134 -14.82 -3.19 -11.24
C ALA A 134 -16.32 -3.33 -10.97
N ASN A 135 -16.74 -3.42 -9.69
CA ASN A 135 -18.14 -3.34 -9.27
C ASN A 135 -18.50 -1.96 -8.70
N ASN A 136 -17.57 -1.00 -8.70
CA ASN A 136 -17.68 0.28 -8.00
C ASN A 136 -18.05 0.09 -6.51
N THR A 137 -17.58 -0.98 -5.88
CA THR A 137 -17.73 -1.18 -4.44
C THR A 137 -16.86 -0.15 -3.73
N THR A 138 -17.43 0.63 -2.80
CA THR A 138 -16.66 1.59 -2.01
C THR A 138 -15.69 0.85 -1.08
N LEU A 139 -14.63 1.52 -0.63
CA LEU A 139 -13.67 0.92 0.29
C LEU A 139 -14.35 0.52 1.60
N ASP A 140 -15.27 1.35 2.11
CA ASP A 140 -16.05 1.08 3.33
C ASP A 140 -16.94 -0.15 3.18
N ASP A 141 -17.72 -0.25 2.08
CA ASP A 141 -18.57 -1.42 1.82
C ASP A 141 -17.74 -2.70 1.68
N PHE A 142 -16.55 -2.59 1.07
CA PHE A 142 -15.63 -3.71 0.93
C PHE A 142 -15.12 -4.17 2.30
N TYR A 143 -14.65 -3.26 3.14
CA TYR A 143 -14.22 -3.59 4.50
C TYR A 143 -15.33 -4.21 5.34
N GLU A 144 -16.55 -3.65 5.29
CA GLU A 144 -17.66 -4.14 6.11
C GLU A 144 -18.12 -5.54 5.70
N HIS A 145 -18.12 -5.85 4.41
CA HIS A 145 -18.80 -7.05 3.89
C HIS A 145 -17.88 -8.13 3.33
N LYS A 146 -16.59 -7.84 3.09
CA LYS A 146 -15.67 -8.76 2.42
C LYS A 146 -14.44 -9.09 3.27
N VAL A 147 -13.95 -8.12 4.04
CA VAL A 147 -12.71 -8.28 4.83
C VAL A 147 -13.00 -9.01 6.12
N ASP A 148 -12.12 -9.95 6.50
CA ASP A 148 -12.13 -10.56 7.83
C ASP A 148 -11.28 -9.73 8.78
N SER A 149 -11.92 -8.77 9.46
CA SER A 149 -11.27 -7.89 10.44
C SER A 149 -10.82 -8.59 11.73
N SER A 150 -11.18 -9.85 11.93
CA SER A 150 -10.75 -10.66 13.07
C SER A 150 -9.49 -11.48 12.78
N SER A 151 -9.12 -11.59 11.50
CA SER A 151 -7.91 -12.26 11.07
C SER A 151 -6.68 -11.39 11.33
N VAL A 152 -5.56 -12.04 11.64
CA VAL A 152 -4.24 -11.41 11.69
C VAL A 152 -3.42 -12.10 10.62
N SER A 153 -2.78 -11.32 9.75
CA SER A 153 -1.93 -11.87 8.70
C SER A 153 -0.86 -12.78 9.30
N SER A 154 -0.60 -13.90 8.62
CA SER A 154 0.31 -14.94 9.13
C SER A 154 1.77 -14.50 9.17
N GLU A 155 2.14 -13.50 8.37
CA GLU A 155 3.48 -12.93 8.25
C GLU A 155 3.43 -11.41 8.30
N GLU A 156 4.44 -10.80 8.92
CA GLU A 156 4.54 -9.35 9.12
C GLU A 156 4.54 -8.57 7.80
N LYS A 157 5.14 -9.12 6.74
CA LYS A 157 5.20 -8.48 5.41
C LYS A 157 3.82 -8.22 4.81
N TYR A 158 2.79 -8.97 5.20
CA TYR A 158 1.43 -8.78 4.72
C TYR A 158 0.61 -7.78 5.56
N ALA A 159 1.11 -7.32 6.71
CA ALA A 159 0.37 -6.46 7.63
C ALA A 159 -0.02 -5.09 7.05
N TYR A 160 0.58 -4.70 5.92
CA TYR A 160 0.30 -3.46 5.21
C TYR A 160 -0.80 -3.60 4.15
N PHE A 161 -1.29 -4.81 3.90
CA PHE A 161 -2.21 -5.13 2.81
C PHE A 161 -3.50 -5.74 3.36
N ILE A 162 -4.61 -5.53 2.63
CA ILE A 162 -5.86 -6.24 2.91
C ILE A 162 -5.74 -7.61 2.24
N ASP A 163 -5.49 -8.66 3.02
CA ASP A 163 -5.25 -10.02 2.51
C ASP A 163 -6.17 -11.10 3.12
N ALA A 164 -7.00 -10.72 4.09
CA ALA A 164 -7.89 -11.62 4.79
C ALA A 164 -9.37 -11.33 4.48
N TYR A 165 -10.11 -12.38 4.12
CA TYR A 165 -11.47 -12.26 3.63
C TYR A 165 -12.43 -13.24 4.31
N ASN A 166 -13.71 -12.89 4.38
CA ASN A 166 -14.76 -13.73 4.96
C ASN A 166 -15.30 -14.82 3.99
N PHE A 167 -14.57 -15.06 2.90
CA PHE A 167 -14.85 -16.07 1.87
C PHE A 167 -13.56 -16.76 1.41
N ASN A 168 -13.69 -17.89 0.72
CA ASN A 168 -12.57 -18.56 0.09
C ASN A 168 -12.12 -17.79 -1.17
N ILE A 169 -10.88 -17.29 -1.16
CA ILE A 169 -10.35 -16.46 -2.24
C ILE A 169 -10.23 -17.20 -3.57
N ASP A 170 -9.79 -18.46 -3.56
CA ASP A 170 -9.60 -19.25 -4.78
C ASP A 170 -10.95 -19.54 -5.45
N GLU A 171 -11.96 -19.90 -4.67
CA GLU A 171 -13.34 -20.10 -5.17
C GLU A 171 -13.91 -18.80 -5.73
N TYR A 172 -13.75 -17.68 -5.00
CA TYR A 172 -14.26 -16.37 -5.43
C TYR A 172 -13.62 -15.91 -6.75
N LEU A 173 -12.31 -16.09 -6.91
CA LEU A 173 -11.60 -15.72 -8.14
C LEU A 173 -12.01 -16.60 -9.32
N GLU A 174 -12.20 -17.91 -9.12
CA GLU A 174 -12.67 -18.80 -10.19
C GLU A 174 -14.10 -18.46 -10.63
N GLU A 175 -15.01 -18.18 -9.69
CA GLU A 175 -16.38 -17.75 -9.99
C GLU A 175 -16.43 -16.43 -10.79
N ASN A 176 -15.45 -15.55 -10.58
CA ASN A 176 -15.38 -14.23 -11.21
C ASN A 176 -14.36 -14.15 -12.35
N LYS A 177 -13.78 -15.28 -12.77
CA LYS A 177 -12.68 -15.35 -13.74
C LYS A 177 -12.95 -14.60 -15.04
N ILE A 178 -14.12 -14.81 -15.64
CA ILE A 178 -14.51 -14.15 -16.90
C ILE A 178 -14.52 -12.63 -16.74
N LYS A 179 -14.96 -12.13 -15.58
CA LYS A 179 -14.98 -10.71 -15.28
C LYS A 179 -13.55 -10.18 -15.10
N LEU A 180 -12.72 -10.89 -14.32
CA LEU A 180 -11.33 -10.53 -14.10
C LEU A 180 -10.54 -10.47 -15.42
N GLU A 181 -10.68 -11.49 -16.28
CA GLU A 181 -10.06 -11.54 -17.60
C GLU A 181 -10.46 -10.33 -18.47
N LYS A 182 -11.72 -9.90 -18.38
CA LYS A 182 -12.21 -8.71 -19.10
C LYS A 182 -11.55 -7.42 -18.59
N GLU A 183 -11.39 -7.27 -17.27
CA GLU A 183 -10.69 -6.11 -16.69
C GLU A 183 -9.20 -6.12 -17.06
N TYR A 184 -8.54 -7.27 -17.01
CA TYR A 184 -7.16 -7.40 -17.47
C TYR A 184 -7.01 -7.00 -18.94
N ALA A 185 -7.93 -7.44 -19.81
CA ALA A 185 -7.90 -7.09 -21.22
C ALA A 185 -8.09 -5.59 -21.46
N SER A 186 -8.91 -4.90 -20.65
CA SER A 186 -9.14 -3.46 -20.80
C SER A 186 -7.93 -2.63 -20.32
N LEU A 187 -7.22 -3.11 -19.30
CA LEU A 187 -6.08 -2.41 -18.68
C LEU A 187 -4.73 -2.75 -19.29
N LYS A 188 -4.67 -3.76 -20.17
CA LYS A 188 -3.42 -4.25 -20.79
C LYS A 188 -2.55 -3.16 -21.42
N HIS A 189 -3.17 -2.11 -21.95
CA HIS A 189 -2.48 -0.96 -22.54
C HIS A 189 -1.56 -0.19 -21.58
N LEU A 190 -1.69 -0.42 -20.26
CA LEU A 190 -0.82 0.18 -19.24
C LEU A 190 0.54 -0.52 -19.11
N LEU A 191 0.72 -1.68 -19.75
CA LEU A 191 1.96 -2.45 -19.73
C LEU A 191 2.79 -2.30 -21.02
N ASP A 192 2.27 -1.57 -22.01
CA ASP A 192 2.87 -1.33 -23.33
C ASP A 192 3.69 -0.02 -23.33
#